data_AF-A0A1V4IQJ0-F1
#
_entry.id   AF-A0A1V4IQJ0-F1
#
_cell.length_a   1.000
_cell.length_b   1.000
_cell.length_c   1.000
_cell.angle_alpha   90.00
_cell.angle_beta   90.00
_cell.angle_gamma   90.00
#
_symmetry.space_group_name_H-M   'P 1'
#
loop_
_entity.id
_entity.type
_entity.pdbx_description
1 polymer ?
#
loop_
_entity_poly.entity_id
_entity_poly.type
_entity_poly.pdbx_seq_one_letter_code
_entity_poly.pdbx_strand_id
1 'polypeptide(L)'
;MMNLNINTIEDNQSSILELETAMKETKNIRMYKRYSVVLKHFQGFQNKIIAEMEGLEEHAVGIYIKKYKANGLEGLAMKKAPGAPRKLNSEQEQKLIYVITNNTPDEVGFESIKNWTIKLICQWVMVNFNIIIKHSSMAVILHRLNLSYTRPTYVLKKADKEKQETFKKDFENLKKTP
;
A
#
# COMPACT_ATOMS: atom_id res chain seq x y z
N MET A 1 -38.14 -7.95 42.09
CA MET A 1 -37.20 -6.83 41.98
C MET A 1 -36.11 -7.23 41.00
N MET A 2 -36.11 -6.65 39.80
CA MET A 2 -35.10 -6.95 38.78
C MET A 2 -33.80 -6.22 39.15
N ASN A 3 -32.81 -6.94 39.68
CA ASN A 3 -31.44 -6.47 39.80
C ASN A 3 -30.83 -6.41 38.39
N LEU A 4 -31.13 -5.33 37.66
CA LEU A 4 -30.33 -4.95 36.49
C LEU A 4 -28.98 -4.46 37.03
N ASN A 5 -27.90 -5.14 36.61
CA ASN A 5 -26.52 -4.93 37.04
C ASN A 5 -26.13 -3.44 37.00
N ILE A 6 -25.84 -2.85 38.17
CA ILE A 6 -25.36 -1.47 38.32
C ILE A 6 -24.16 -1.19 37.39
N ASN A 7 -23.23 -2.15 37.30
CA ASN A 7 -22.07 -2.06 36.41
C ASN A 7 -22.45 -1.85 34.93
N THR A 8 -23.49 -2.53 34.44
CA THR A 8 -23.92 -2.37 33.04
C THR A 8 -24.55 -1.01 32.75
N ILE A 9 -25.10 -0.35 33.78
CA ILE A 9 -25.69 0.99 33.65
C ILE A 9 -24.58 2.04 33.63
N GLU A 10 -23.59 1.91 34.51
CA GLU A 10 -22.40 2.79 34.54
C GLU A 10 -21.58 2.67 33.24
N ASP A 11 -21.38 1.45 32.73
CA ASP A 11 -20.70 1.19 31.46
C ASP A 11 -21.44 1.82 30.27
N ASN A 12 -22.77 1.80 30.29
CA ASN A 12 -23.58 2.45 29.25
C ASN A 12 -23.49 3.98 29.32
N GLN A 13 -23.48 4.56 30.53
CA GLN A 13 -23.37 6.02 30.69
C GLN A 13 -22.01 6.55 30.21
N SER A 14 -20.92 5.85 30.51
CA SER A 14 -19.59 6.22 30.01
C SER A 14 -19.51 6.13 28.47
N SER A 15 -20.09 5.08 27.88
CA SER A 15 -20.17 4.91 26.42
C SER A 15 -20.99 6.00 25.74
N ILE A 16 -22.09 6.44 26.36
CA ILE A 16 -22.93 7.55 25.86
C ILE A 16 -22.11 8.85 25.81
N LEU A 17 -21.40 9.18 26.90
CA LEU A 17 -20.56 10.38 26.95
C LEU A 17 -19.45 10.34 25.89
N GLU A 18 -18.79 9.19 25.72
CA GLU A 18 -17.77 8.98 24.68
C GLU A 18 -18.35 9.23 23.28
N LEU A 19 -19.51 8.67 22.96
CA LEU A 19 -20.15 8.85 21.65
C LEU A 19 -20.60 10.30 21.40
N GLU A 20 -21.10 10.99 22.43
CA GLU A 20 -21.49 12.40 22.30
C GLU A 20 -20.29 13.31 22.03
N THR A 21 -19.16 13.07 22.70
CA THR A 21 -17.91 13.82 22.43
C THR A 21 -17.42 13.56 21.00
N ALA A 22 -17.38 12.30 20.58
CA ALA A 22 -16.99 11.91 19.22
C ALA A 22 -17.91 12.51 18.14
N MET A 23 -19.22 12.62 18.42
CA MET A 23 -20.17 13.27 17.51
C MET A 23 -19.94 14.78 17.37
N LYS A 24 -19.56 15.46 18.45
CA LYS A 24 -19.24 16.90 18.44
C LYS A 24 -17.94 17.19 17.68
N GLU A 25 -16.95 16.32 17.81
CA GLU A 25 -15.63 16.52 17.18
C GLU A 25 -15.62 16.15 15.69
N THR A 26 -16.47 15.21 15.26
CA THR A 26 -16.40 14.68 13.90
C THR A 26 -17.05 15.58 12.85
N LYS A 27 -16.26 15.96 11.85
CA LYS A 27 -16.74 16.64 10.63
C LYS A 27 -17.31 15.68 9.58
N ASN A 28 -17.08 14.37 9.73
CA ASN A 28 -17.45 13.39 8.73
C ASN A 28 -18.87 12.85 8.98
N ILE A 29 -19.80 13.19 8.08
CA ILE A 29 -21.22 12.80 8.13
C ILE A 29 -21.40 11.28 8.28
N ARG A 30 -20.56 10.47 7.63
CA ARG A 30 -20.66 9.00 7.70
C ARG A 30 -20.24 8.47 9.07
N MET A 31 -19.23 9.07 9.71
CA MET A 31 -18.84 8.72 11.08
C MET A 31 -19.90 9.18 12.07
N TYR A 32 -20.38 10.41 11.93
CA TYR A 32 -21.46 10.94 12.76
C TYR A 32 -22.68 10.00 12.77
N LYS A 33 -23.10 9.52 11.60
CA LYS A 33 -24.20 8.55 11.49
C LYS A 33 -23.90 7.23 12.21
N ARG A 34 -22.67 6.71 12.12
CA ARG A 34 -22.27 5.49 12.85
C ARG A 34 -22.33 5.69 14.36
N TYR A 35 -21.89 6.83 14.86
CA TYR A 35 -21.98 7.16 16.29
C TYR A 35 -23.43 7.32 16.74
N SER A 36 -24.26 8.02 15.97
CA SER A 36 -25.69 8.19 16.26
C SER A 36 -26.43 6.84 16.39
N VAL A 37 -26.13 5.88 15.51
CA VAL A 37 -26.68 4.52 15.60
C VAL A 37 -26.34 3.85 16.93
N VAL A 38 -25.07 3.89 17.33
CA VAL A 38 -24.61 3.24 18.56
C VAL A 38 -25.11 3.98 19.80
N LEU A 39 -25.17 5.31 19.76
CA LEU A 39 -25.72 6.14 20.83
C LEU A 39 -27.19 5.76 21.10
N LYS A 40 -28.00 5.65 20.05
CA LYS A 40 -29.41 5.24 20.17
C LYS A 40 -29.56 3.82 20.73
N HIS A 41 -28.63 2.92 20.42
CA HIS A 41 -28.61 1.58 21.03
C HIS A 41 -28.41 1.65 22.55
N PHE A 42 -27.46 2.47 23.02
CA PHE A 42 -27.25 2.66 24.46
C PHE A 42 -28.36 3.44 25.16
N GLN A 43 -29.09 4.28 24.43
CA GLN A 43 -30.32 4.93 24.89
C GLN A 43 -31.52 3.96 25.01
N GLY A 44 -31.37 2.69 24.59
CA GLY A 44 -32.38 1.65 24.75
C GLY A 44 -33.31 1.46 23.55
N PHE A 45 -33.05 2.11 22.41
CA PHE A 45 -33.86 1.88 21.21
C PHE A 45 -33.58 0.50 20.61
N GLN A 46 -34.63 -0.14 20.09
CA GLN A 46 -34.51 -1.41 19.36
C GLN A 46 -33.86 -1.19 17.99
N ASN A 47 -33.07 -2.15 17.52
CA ASN A 47 -32.33 -2.06 16.25
C ASN A 47 -33.23 -1.71 15.05
N LYS A 48 -34.46 -2.25 15.02
CA LYS A 48 -35.46 -1.95 13.99
C LYS A 48 -35.86 -0.47 13.97
N ILE A 49 -36.14 0.09 15.14
CA ILE A 49 -36.49 1.51 15.29
C ILE A 49 -35.29 2.39 14.90
N ILE A 50 -34.07 2.01 15.29
CA ILE A 50 -32.85 2.74 14.93
C ILE A 50 -32.65 2.74 13.41
N ALA A 51 -32.87 1.60 12.75
CA ALA A 51 -32.77 1.45 11.30
C ALA A 51 -33.75 2.39 10.58
N GLU A 52 -35.01 2.44 11.03
CA GLU A 52 -36.03 3.36 10.52
C GLU A 52 -35.64 4.84 10.74
N MET A 53 -35.17 5.20 11.95
CA MET A 53 -34.75 6.57 12.28
C MET A 53 -33.55 7.08 11.47
N GLU A 54 -32.60 6.18 11.13
CA GLU A 54 -31.35 6.55 10.44
C GLU A 54 -31.39 6.30 8.92
N GLY A 55 -32.47 5.69 8.42
CA GLY A 55 -32.58 5.27 7.02
C GLY A 55 -31.51 4.24 6.65
N LEU A 56 -31.30 3.24 7.52
CA LEU A 56 -30.33 2.16 7.34
C LEU A 56 -31.03 0.80 7.34
N GLU A 57 -30.33 -0.22 6.86
CA GLU A 57 -30.77 -1.61 7.02
C GLU A 57 -30.50 -2.11 8.45
N GLU A 58 -31.40 -2.92 9.01
CA GLU A 58 -31.25 -3.50 10.37
C GLU A 58 -29.92 -4.25 10.54
N HIS A 59 -29.47 -4.94 9.50
CA HIS A 59 -28.19 -5.64 9.50
C HIS A 59 -26.99 -4.69 9.65
N ALA A 60 -27.03 -3.51 9.02
CA ALA A 60 -25.98 -2.50 9.14
C ALA A 60 -25.91 -1.91 10.57
N VAL A 61 -27.08 -1.68 11.20
CA VAL A 61 -27.18 -1.27 12.60
C VAL A 61 -26.52 -2.31 13.51
N GLY A 62 -26.86 -3.59 13.33
CA GLY A 62 -26.25 -4.70 14.07
C GLY A 62 -24.72 -4.76 13.90
N ILE A 63 -24.22 -4.55 12.68
CA ILE A 63 -22.76 -4.49 12.41
C ILE A 63 -22.10 -3.36 13.18
N TYR A 64 -22.66 -2.15 13.19
CA TYR A 64 -22.06 -1.02 13.90
C TYR A 64 -22.01 -1.26 15.41
N ILE A 65 -23.10 -1.73 15.99
CA ILE A 65 -23.15 -2.07 17.42
C ILE A 65 -22.14 -3.16 17.75
N LYS A 66 -22.07 -4.23 16.97
CA LYS A 66 -21.10 -5.33 17.17
C LYS A 66 -19.65 -4.84 17.09
N LYS A 67 -19.34 -3.97 16.13
CA LYS A 67 -18.00 -3.40 15.96
C LYS A 67 -17.60 -2.49 17.12
N TYR A 68 -18.54 -1.68 17.61
CA TYR A 68 -18.30 -0.83 18.78
C TYR A 68 -18.10 -1.67 20.04
N LYS A 69 -18.95 -2.68 20.29
CA LYS A 69 -18.77 -3.57 21.45
C LYS A 69 -17.45 -4.36 21.42
N ALA A 70 -16.89 -4.60 20.24
CA ALA A 70 -15.61 -5.29 20.10
C ALA A 70 -14.39 -4.37 20.33
N ASN A 71 -14.39 -3.16 19.77
CA ASN A 71 -13.20 -2.31 19.70
C ASN A 71 -13.48 -0.81 19.98
N GLY A 72 -14.59 -0.47 20.64
CA GLY A 72 -15.00 0.92 20.91
C GLY A 72 -15.13 1.78 19.65
N LEU A 73 -14.77 3.07 19.76
CA LEU A 73 -14.80 4.02 18.65
C LEU A 73 -13.91 3.59 17.46
N GLU A 74 -12.77 2.96 17.71
CA GLU A 74 -11.88 2.47 16.64
C GLU A 74 -12.56 1.40 15.78
N GLY A 75 -13.45 0.60 16.38
CA GLY A 75 -14.27 -0.37 15.66
C GLY A 75 -15.18 0.26 14.60
N LEU A 76 -15.61 1.51 14.83
CA LEU A 76 -16.47 2.26 13.92
C LEU A 76 -15.70 3.00 12.83
N ALA A 77 -14.37 3.09 12.93
CA ALA A 77 -13.54 3.82 11.99
C ALA A 77 -13.75 3.31 10.54
N MET A 78 -13.81 4.26 9.59
CA MET A 78 -13.86 3.92 8.18
C MET A 78 -12.47 3.48 7.70
N LYS A 79 -12.33 2.18 7.43
CA LYS A 79 -11.15 1.66 6.75
C LYS A 79 -11.21 1.99 5.26
N LYS A 80 -10.07 2.38 4.70
CA LYS A 80 -9.93 2.51 3.25
C LYS A 80 -10.12 1.14 2.62
N ALA A 81 -10.92 1.07 1.55
CA ALA A 81 -11.07 -0.18 0.81
C ALA A 81 -9.69 -0.67 0.35
N PRO A 82 -9.40 -1.99 0.45
CA PRO A 82 -8.22 -2.53 -0.19
C PRO A 82 -8.31 -2.19 -1.69
N GLY A 83 -7.28 -1.54 -2.22
CA GLY A 83 -7.22 -1.19 -3.64
C GLY A 83 -7.22 -2.43 -4.53
N ALA A 84 -7.11 -2.23 -5.85
CA ALA A 84 -7.01 -3.34 -6.78
C ALA A 84 -5.86 -4.31 -6.39
N PRO A 85 -6.07 -5.63 -6.52
CA PRO A 85 -5.05 -6.61 -6.20
C PRO A 85 -3.80 -6.38 -7.05
N ARG A 86 -2.63 -6.67 -6.48
CA ARG A 86 -1.36 -6.52 -7.18
C ARG A 86 -1.29 -7.52 -8.34
N LYS A 87 -0.75 -7.08 -9.48
CA LYS A 87 -0.54 -7.95 -10.64
C LYS A 87 0.52 -9.03 -10.41
N LEU A 88 1.55 -8.70 -9.64
CA LEU A 88 2.58 -9.66 -9.21
C LEU A 88 2.35 -9.97 -7.74
N ASN A 89 2.46 -11.25 -7.37
CA ASN A 89 2.47 -11.66 -5.98
C ASN A 89 3.84 -11.38 -5.34
N SER A 90 3.95 -11.54 -4.02
CA SER A 90 5.18 -11.23 -3.28
C SER A 90 6.39 -12.06 -3.72
N GLU A 91 6.19 -13.34 -4.07
CA GLU A 91 7.26 -14.24 -4.53
C GLU A 91 7.78 -13.83 -5.91
N GLN A 92 6.87 -13.49 -6.83
CA GLN A 92 7.20 -12.98 -8.17
C GLN A 92 7.93 -11.64 -8.09
N GLU A 93 7.54 -10.75 -7.16
CA GLU A 93 8.23 -9.49 -6.90
C GLU A 93 9.67 -9.74 -6.42
N GLN A 94 9.88 -10.68 -5.50
CA GLN A 94 11.22 -11.04 -5.02
C GLN A 94 12.09 -11.64 -6.11
N LYS A 95 11.53 -12.56 -6.92
CA LYS A 95 12.24 -13.14 -8.07
C LYS A 95 12.60 -12.09 -9.11
N LEU A 96 11.70 -11.12 -9.35
CA LEU A 96 11.97 -9.99 -10.24
C LEU A 96 13.14 -9.14 -9.76
N ILE A 97 13.18 -8.80 -8.47
CA ILE A 97 14.30 -8.05 -7.86
C ILE A 97 15.61 -8.83 -8.02
N TYR A 98 15.60 -10.12 -7.68
CA TYR A 98 16.78 -10.98 -7.78
C TYR A 98 17.35 -10.99 -9.20
N VAL A 99 16.51 -11.20 -10.22
CA VAL A 99 16.94 -11.28 -11.62
C VAL A 99 17.48 -9.94 -12.11
N ILE A 100 16.80 -8.83 -11.80
CA ILE A 100 17.26 -7.50 -12.24
C ILE A 100 18.61 -7.12 -11.58
N THR A 101 18.85 -7.56 -10.35
CA THR A 101 20.04 -7.17 -9.57
C THR A 101 21.24 -8.06 -9.87
N ASN A 102 21.02 -9.36 -10.05
CA ASN A 102 22.11 -10.35 -10.13
C ASN A 102 22.40 -10.83 -11.55
N ASN A 103 21.46 -10.66 -12.49
CA ASN A 103 21.62 -11.14 -13.85
C ASN A 103 21.59 -10.01 -14.85
N THR A 104 22.33 -10.21 -15.94
CA THR A 104 22.22 -9.36 -17.13
C THR A 104 21.14 -9.92 -18.08
N PRO A 105 20.47 -9.08 -18.90
CA PRO A 105 19.40 -9.56 -19.78
C PRO A 105 19.83 -10.71 -20.71
N ASP A 106 21.09 -10.72 -21.16
CA ASP A 106 21.65 -11.79 -21.99
C ASP A 106 21.78 -13.13 -21.28
N GLU A 107 22.06 -13.14 -19.97
CA GLU A 107 22.07 -14.37 -19.16
C GLU A 107 20.68 -15.00 -19.02
N VAL A 108 19.62 -14.22 -19.24
CA VAL A 108 18.23 -14.66 -19.07
C VAL A 108 17.45 -14.70 -20.40
N GLY A 109 18.18 -14.74 -21.52
CA GLY A 109 17.63 -15.02 -22.86
C GLY A 109 17.40 -13.81 -23.76
N PHE A 110 17.87 -12.61 -23.40
CA PHE A 110 17.87 -11.43 -24.28
C PHE A 110 19.25 -11.20 -24.89
N GLU A 111 19.52 -11.88 -26.00
CA GLU A 111 20.81 -11.83 -26.69
C GLU A 111 21.28 -10.40 -26.97
N SER A 112 22.59 -10.17 -26.80
CA SER A 112 23.28 -8.92 -27.12
C SER A 112 22.84 -7.68 -26.32
N ILE A 113 22.08 -7.83 -25.22
CA ILE A 113 21.65 -6.71 -24.39
C ILE A 113 22.19 -6.85 -22.95
N LYS A 114 22.99 -5.88 -22.52
CA LYS A 114 23.58 -5.84 -21.17
C LYS A 114 22.78 -5.03 -20.14
N ASN A 115 21.90 -4.13 -20.60
CA ASN A 115 21.19 -3.20 -19.73
C ASN A 115 19.69 -3.52 -19.65
N TRP A 116 19.17 -3.61 -18.43
CA TRP A 116 17.74 -3.75 -18.20
C TRP A 116 16.97 -2.50 -18.64
N THR A 117 15.94 -2.70 -19.46
CA THR A 117 14.93 -1.67 -19.78
C THR A 117 13.56 -2.16 -19.34
N ILE A 118 12.65 -1.23 -19.06
CA ILE A 118 11.28 -1.57 -18.64
C ILE A 118 10.59 -2.49 -19.65
N LYS A 119 10.81 -2.28 -20.95
CA LYS A 119 10.28 -3.14 -22.02
C LYS A 119 10.78 -4.58 -21.90
N LEU A 120 12.08 -4.78 -21.66
CA LEU A 120 12.67 -6.10 -21.46
C LEU A 120 12.14 -6.75 -20.18
N ILE A 121 12.00 -5.99 -19.11
CA ILE A 121 11.43 -6.48 -17.85
C ILE A 121 9.97 -6.95 -18.07
N CYS A 122 9.17 -6.18 -18.81
CA CYS A 122 7.82 -6.61 -19.20
C CYS A 122 7.83 -7.92 -19.99
N GLN A 123 8.73 -8.06 -20.96
CA GLN A 123 8.86 -9.29 -21.76
C GLN A 123 9.28 -10.47 -20.89
N TRP A 124 10.27 -10.27 -20.01
CA TRP A 124 10.74 -11.30 -19.10
C TRP A 124 9.63 -11.80 -18.18
N VAL A 125 8.84 -10.87 -17.61
CA VAL A 125 7.67 -11.19 -16.77
C VAL A 125 6.60 -11.93 -17.56
N MET A 126 6.36 -11.55 -18.81
CA MET A 126 5.42 -12.26 -19.67
C MET A 126 5.88 -13.70 -19.93
N VAL A 127 7.16 -13.92 -20.25
CA VAL A 127 7.69 -15.26 -20.53
C VAL A 127 7.73 -16.14 -19.28
N ASN A 128 8.11 -15.59 -18.12
CA ASN A 128 8.32 -16.37 -16.90
C ASN A 128 7.05 -16.59 -16.07
N PHE A 129 6.12 -15.63 -16.09
CA PHE A 129 4.92 -15.66 -15.24
C PHE A 129 3.61 -15.67 -16.04
N ASN A 130 3.66 -15.55 -17.36
CA ASN A 130 2.48 -15.43 -18.23
C ASN A 130 1.57 -14.25 -17.86
N ILE A 131 2.16 -13.14 -17.40
CA ILE A 131 1.43 -11.93 -16.96
C ILE A 131 1.77 -10.77 -17.89
N ILE A 132 0.74 -10.16 -18.48
CA ILE A 132 0.89 -8.98 -19.33
C ILE A 132 0.82 -7.70 -18.48
N ILE A 133 1.95 -6.98 -18.44
CA ILE A 133 2.09 -5.71 -17.71
C ILE A 133 2.40 -4.60 -18.70
N LYS A 134 1.61 -3.52 -18.62
CA LYS A 134 1.85 -2.29 -19.40
C LYS A 134 3.14 -1.63 -18.93
N HIS A 135 3.85 -0.97 -19.84
CA HIS A 135 5.10 -0.26 -19.54
C HIS A 135 4.96 0.70 -18.34
N SER A 136 3.91 1.53 -18.29
CA SER A 136 3.66 2.45 -17.18
C SER A 136 3.40 1.73 -15.85
N SER A 137 2.66 0.63 -15.87
CA SER A 137 2.43 -0.19 -14.68
C SER A 137 3.72 -0.83 -14.18
N MET A 138 4.60 -1.27 -15.08
CA MET A 138 5.90 -1.83 -14.70
C MET A 138 6.80 -0.76 -14.06
N ALA A 139 6.84 0.46 -14.59
CA ALA A 139 7.53 1.58 -13.93
C ALA A 139 7.06 1.79 -12.48
N VAL A 140 5.75 1.78 -12.23
CA VAL A 140 5.18 1.92 -10.88
C VAL A 140 5.57 0.73 -9.99
N ILE A 141 5.57 -0.48 -10.53
CA ILE A 141 6.01 -1.68 -9.80
C ILE A 141 7.48 -1.55 -9.39
N LEU A 142 8.37 -1.22 -10.32
CA LEU A 142 9.81 -1.09 -10.06
C LEU A 142 10.09 0.00 -9.02
N HIS A 143 9.44 1.16 -9.12
CA HIS A 143 9.57 2.23 -8.13
C HIS A 143 9.11 1.78 -6.74
N ARG A 144 8.00 1.03 -6.65
CA ARG A 144 7.53 0.46 -5.37
C ARG A 144 8.52 -0.55 -4.79
N LEU A 145 9.20 -1.31 -5.64
CA LEU A 145 10.23 -2.28 -5.24
C LEU A 145 11.59 -1.63 -4.93
N ASN A 146 11.65 -0.29 -4.82
CA ASN A 146 12.87 0.48 -4.60
C ASN A 146 13.96 0.27 -5.66
N LEU A 147 13.58 -0.17 -6.86
CA LEU A 147 14.48 -0.24 -8.00
C LEU A 147 14.49 1.11 -8.72
N SER A 148 15.68 1.69 -8.84
CA SER A 148 15.90 2.95 -9.57
C SER A 148 16.73 2.70 -10.82
N TYR A 149 16.54 3.54 -11.84
CA TYR A 149 17.36 3.49 -13.04
C TYR A 149 18.59 4.38 -12.86
N THR A 150 19.74 3.89 -13.34
CA THR A 150 20.94 4.70 -13.46
C THR A 150 20.83 5.62 -14.67
N ARG A 151 21.05 6.92 -14.45
CA ARG A 151 21.20 7.89 -15.54
C ARG A 151 22.63 7.81 -16.08
N PRO A 152 22.83 7.81 -17.41
CA PRO A 152 24.16 7.92 -17.98
C PRO A 152 24.78 9.25 -17.53
N THR A 153 25.97 9.17 -16.94
CA THR A 153 26.78 10.34 -16.58
C THR A 153 28.07 10.31 -17.37
N TYR A 154 28.51 11.47 -17.89
CA TYR A 154 29.77 11.60 -18.63
C TYR A 154 31.00 11.19 -17.82
N VAL A 155 30.90 11.24 -16.48
CA VAL A 155 31.93 10.77 -15.58
C VAL A 155 31.51 9.41 -15.02
N LEU A 156 32.33 8.40 -15.29
CA LEU A 156 32.20 7.09 -14.66
C LEU A 156 32.54 7.23 -13.17
N LYS A 157 31.56 6.98 -12.29
CA LYS A 157 31.76 7.09 -10.83
C LYS A 157 32.88 6.20 -10.27
N LYS A 158 33.18 5.08 -10.93
CA LYS A 158 34.23 4.13 -10.55
C LYS A 158 35.58 4.41 -11.21
N ALA A 159 35.68 5.45 -12.04
CA ALA A 159 36.92 5.69 -12.75
C ALA A 159 37.97 6.34 -11.86
N ASP A 160 39.15 5.75 -11.87
CA ASP A 160 40.34 6.19 -11.16
C ASP A 160 41.08 7.27 -11.99
N LYS A 161 41.24 8.46 -11.41
CA LYS A 161 41.85 9.60 -12.10
C LYS A 161 43.31 9.33 -12.46
N GLU A 162 44.05 8.65 -11.60
CA GLU A 162 45.48 8.36 -11.82
C GLU A 162 45.67 7.39 -12.99
N LYS A 163 44.80 6.37 -13.08
CA LYS A 163 44.78 5.43 -14.21
C LYS A 163 44.36 6.08 -15.53
N GLN A 164 43.50 7.10 -15.47
CA GLN A 164 43.14 7.86 -16.67
C GLN A 164 44.29 8.73 -17.17
N GLU A 165 45.04 9.36 -16.27
CA GLU A 165 46.19 10.20 -16.64
C GLU A 165 47.35 9.39 -17.20
N THR A 166 47.64 8.24 -16.59
CA THR A 166 48.63 7.29 -17.13
C THR A 166 48.22 6.80 -18.53
N PHE A 167 46.97 6.37 -18.71
CA PHE A 167 46.46 5.99 -20.02
C PHE A 167 46.59 7.12 -21.05
N LYS A 168 46.27 8.38 -20.69
CA LYS A 168 46.42 9.52 -21.61
C LYS A 168 47.88 9.72 -22.04
N LYS A 169 48.83 9.61 -21.12
CA LYS A 169 50.27 9.72 -21.43
C LYS A 169 50.73 8.58 -22.34
N ASP A 170 50.34 7.35 -22.02
CA ASP A 170 50.69 6.16 -22.81
C ASP A 170 50.08 6.24 -24.21
N PHE A 171 48.83 6.69 -24.32
CA PHE A 171 48.13 6.87 -25.59
C PHE A 171 48.78 7.94 -26.48
N GLU A 172 49.25 9.05 -25.91
CA GLU A 172 49.99 10.07 -26.65
C GLU A 172 51.34 9.55 -27.18
N ASN A 173 51.99 8.64 -26.44
CA ASN A 173 53.22 7.99 -26.92
C ASN A 173 52.94 7.01 -28.06
N LEU A 174 51.83 6.26 -27.99
CA LEU A 174 51.39 5.32 -29.03
C LEU A 174 50.95 6.04 -30.32
N LYS A 175 50.42 7.27 -30.24
CA LYS A 175 50.10 8.09 -31.41
C LYS A 175 51.33 8.60 -32.16
N LYS A 176 52.46 8.75 -31.47
CA LYS A 176 53.69 9.34 -32.01
C LYS A 176 54.62 8.32 -32.67
N THR A 177 54.23 7.05 -32.71
CA THR A 177 54.93 6.01 -33.46
C THR A 177 54.38 6.00 -34.90
N PRO A 178 55.22 6.21 -35.93
CA PRO A 178 54.77 6.26 -37.33
C PRO A 178 54.27 4.92 -37.85
#